data_AF-A0A6G3BN15-F1
#
_entry.id   AF-A0A6G3BN15-F1
#
_cell.length_a   1.000
_cell.length_b   1.000
_cell.length_c   1.000
_cell.angle_alpha   90.00
_cell.angle_beta   90.00
_cell.angle_gamma   90.00
#
_symmetry.space_group_name_H-M   'P 1'
#
loop_
_entity.id
_entity.type
_entity.pdbx_description
1 polymer ?
#
loop_
_entity_poly.entity_id
_entity_poly.type
_entity_poly.pdbx_seq_one_letter_code
_entity_poly.pdbx_strand_id
1 'polypeptide(L)'
;MRAVVKRAVFRLPVERIRVGGLLDAVRPPGGDDWARLVDLGMLGTVLASALIASAESLFSAAAVDRMHQGRRTDYHKELIAQGADNTVCGALGVIPVAALAGVLVYAGFKLVPLRVLAPLWRGHRGKAVVLGVTAVATGLFEGVLVGLLLDALDALPADRKVELELSGAGAERSWS
;
A
#
# COMPACT_ATOMS: atom_id res chain seq x y z
N MET A 1 -14.98 38.51 12.54
CA MET A 1 -13.84 39.47 12.51
C MET A 1 -12.85 39.36 13.70
N ARG A 2 -13.09 38.54 14.74
CA ARG A 2 -12.18 38.42 15.92
C ARG A 2 -11.05 37.37 15.81
N ALA A 3 -11.07 36.48 14.81
CA ALA A 3 -10.08 35.40 14.67
C ALA A 3 -8.79 35.82 13.95
N VAL A 4 -8.81 36.89 13.13
CA VAL A 4 -7.63 37.36 12.38
C VAL A 4 -6.63 38.09 13.30
N VAL A 5 -7.12 38.75 14.34
CA VAL A 5 -6.31 39.60 15.23
C VAL A 5 -5.41 38.78 16.18
N LYS A 6 -5.79 37.56 16.56
CA LYS A 6 -4.95 36.71 17.44
C LYS A 6 -3.71 36.11 16.74
N ARG A 7 -3.57 36.25 15.42
CA ARG A 7 -2.42 35.69 14.66
C ARG A 7 -1.18 36.58 14.61
N ALA A 8 -1.27 37.86 15.01
CA ALA A 8 -0.13 38.77 14.96
C ALA A 8 0.92 38.54 16.08
N VAL A 9 0.55 37.82 17.14
CA VAL A 9 1.43 37.60 18.32
C VAL A 9 2.44 36.47 18.09
N PHE A 10 2.09 35.48 17.28
CA PHE A 10 3.06 34.49 16.80
C PHE A 10 3.63 34.99 15.47
N ARG A 11 4.80 35.64 15.53
CA ARG A 11 5.67 35.91 14.37
C ARG A 11 6.10 34.60 13.71
N LEU A 12 5.17 33.90 13.06
CA LEU A 12 5.50 32.88 12.09
C LEU A 12 6.01 33.62 10.85
N PRO A 13 7.26 33.43 10.43
CA PRO A 13 7.72 33.96 9.16
C PRO A 13 6.83 33.34 8.08
N VAL A 14 5.88 34.12 7.57
CA VAL A 14 5.06 33.71 6.43
C VAL A 14 5.94 33.89 5.22
N GLU A 15 6.71 32.85 4.90
CA GLU A 15 7.37 32.66 3.62
C GLU A 15 6.29 32.80 2.56
N ARG A 16 6.17 33.98 1.96
CA ARG A 16 5.24 34.21 0.86
C ARG A 16 5.79 33.44 -0.33
N ILE A 17 5.30 32.21 -0.50
CA ILE A 17 5.61 31.35 -1.63
C ILE A 17 5.21 32.12 -2.89
N ARG A 18 6.22 32.59 -3.63
CA ARG A 18 6.06 33.22 -4.93
C ARG A 18 5.70 32.10 -5.90
N VAL A 19 4.41 31.96 -6.18
CA VAL A 19 3.90 31.05 -7.21
C VAL A 19 4.44 31.53 -8.55
N GLY A 20 5.42 30.80 -9.10
CA GLY A 20 5.77 30.89 -10.51
C GLY A 20 4.57 30.49 -11.38
N GLY A 21 4.64 30.75 -12.68
CA GLY A 21 3.55 30.41 -13.59
C GLY A 21 3.18 28.92 -13.48
N LEU A 22 1.90 28.58 -13.66
CA LEU A 22 1.42 27.18 -13.59
C LEU A 22 2.22 26.24 -14.53
N LEU A 23 2.76 26.79 -15.62
CA LEU A 23 3.59 26.09 -16.58
C LEU A 23 5.02 25.81 -16.09
N ASP A 24 5.60 26.64 -15.22
CA ASP A 24 6.91 26.37 -14.59
C ASP A 24 6.84 25.26 -13.54
N ALA A 25 5.63 24.99 -13.05
CA ALA A 25 5.36 23.98 -12.06
C ALA A 25 5.23 22.58 -12.69
N VAL A 26 4.88 22.52 -13.98
CA VAL A 26 4.82 21.29 -14.77
C VAL A 26 6.23 20.93 -15.24
N ARG A 27 6.79 19.85 -14.71
CA ARG A 27 8.05 19.28 -15.20
C ARG A 27 7.76 18.13 -16.18
N PRO A 28 7.84 18.35 -17.50
CA PRO A 28 7.67 17.25 -18.45
C PRO A 28 8.82 16.25 -18.32
N PRO A 29 8.56 14.94 -18.47
CA PRO A 29 9.58 13.90 -18.32
C PRO A 29 10.67 14.03 -19.40
N GLY A 30 11.93 13.92 -18.99
CA GLY A 30 13.09 13.94 -19.88
C GLY A 30 13.40 12.57 -20.48
N GLY A 31 14.31 12.51 -21.45
CA GLY A 31 14.76 11.24 -22.06
C GLY A 31 15.33 10.24 -21.04
N ASP A 32 16.05 10.74 -20.04
CA ASP A 32 16.65 9.92 -18.98
C ASP A 32 15.60 9.28 -18.06
N ASP A 33 14.43 9.92 -17.89
CA ASP A 33 13.34 9.36 -17.07
C ASP A 33 12.68 8.15 -17.75
N TRP A 34 12.66 8.13 -19.09
CA TRP A 34 12.21 6.97 -19.86
C TRP A 34 13.18 5.80 -19.75
N ALA A 35 14.49 6.07 -19.74
CA ALA A 35 15.51 5.03 -19.54
C ALA A 35 15.38 4.37 -18.16
N ARG A 36 15.07 5.17 -17.12
CA ARG A 36 14.86 4.67 -15.76
C ARG A 36 13.68 3.72 -15.59
N LEU A 37 12.69 3.73 -16.49
CA LEU A 37 11.57 2.78 -16.41
C LEU A 37 12.00 1.33 -16.64
N VAL A 38 13.12 1.11 -17.34
CA VAL A 38 13.66 -0.22 -17.62
C VAL A 38 14.65 -0.67 -16.55
N ASP A 39 15.07 0.23 -15.65
CA ASP A 39 15.96 -0.12 -14.55
C ASP A 39 15.31 -1.15 -13.63
N LEU A 40 16.06 -2.20 -13.29
CA LEU A 40 15.55 -3.31 -12.50
C LEU A 40 15.00 -2.87 -11.13
N GLY A 41 15.61 -1.85 -10.52
CA GLY A 41 15.12 -1.24 -9.27
C GLY A 41 13.77 -0.56 -9.44
N MET A 42 13.55 0.14 -10.56
CA MET A 42 12.29 0.83 -10.85
C MET A 42 11.18 -0.17 -11.23
N LEU A 43 11.52 -1.23 -11.96
CA LEU A 43 10.58 -2.32 -12.24
C LEU A 43 10.12 -3.00 -10.95
N GLY A 44 11.02 -3.20 -9.99
CA GLY A 44 10.70 -3.73 -8.67
C GLY A 44 9.72 -2.84 -7.89
N THR A 45 9.95 -1.53 -7.87
CA THR A 45 9.06 -0.58 -7.18
C THR A 45 7.71 -0.44 -7.88
N VAL A 46 7.66 -0.43 -9.21
CA VAL A 46 6.41 -0.41 -9.99
C VAL A 46 5.59 -1.68 -9.72
N LEU A 47 6.22 -2.85 -9.77
CA LEU A 47 5.55 -4.13 -9.48
C LEU A 47 5.00 -4.16 -8.04
N ALA A 48 5.83 -3.82 -7.06
CA ALA A 48 5.41 -3.82 -5.66
C ALA A 48 4.29 -2.80 -5.41
N SER A 49 4.37 -1.60 -5.98
CA SER A 49 3.30 -0.58 -5.89
C SER A 49 2.00 -1.06 -6.53
N ALA A 50 2.07 -1.70 -7.70
CA ALA A 50 0.90 -2.25 -8.38
C ALA A 50 0.23 -3.37 -7.56
N LEU A 51 1.01 -4.23 -6.92
CA LEU A 51 0.50 -5.28 -6.04
C LEU A 51 -0.12 -4.70 -4.76
N ILE A 52 0.52 -3.72 -4.13
CA ILE A 52 -0.01 -3.02 -2.95
C ILE A 52 -1.34 -2.35 -3.31
N ALA A 53 -1.38 -1.60 -4.41
CA ALA A 53 -2.60 -0.95 -4.89
C ALA A 53 -3.71 -1.95 -5.21
N SER A 54 -3.37 -3.10 -5.81
CA SER A 54 -4.32 -4.19 -6.08
C SER A 54 -4.89 -4.78 -4.79
N ALA A 55 -4.05 -5.02 -3.78
CA ALA A 55 -4.47 -5.51 -2.47
C ALA A 55 -5.39 -4.49 -1.76
N GLU A 56 -5.04 -3.20 -1.78
CA GLU A 56 -5.90 -2.13 -1.24
C GLU A 56 -7.27 -2.10 -1.93
N SER A 57 -7.29 -2.17 -3.27
CA SER A 57 -8.54 -2.22 -4.04
C SER A 57 -9.37 -3.47 -3.69
N LEU A 58 -8.73 -4.63 -3.51
CA LEU A 58 -9.41 -5.88 -3.15
C LEU A 58 -9.99 -5.83 -1.73
N PHE A 59 -9.23 -5.33 -0.75
CA PHE A 59 -9.72 -5.19 0.62
C PHE A 59 -10.80 -4.13 0.74
N SER A 60 -10.68 -3.02 0.00
CA SER A 60 -11.70 -1.98 -0.05
C SER A 60 -13.01 -2.54 -0.65
N ALA A 61 -12.91 -3.32 -1.74
CA ALA A 61 -14.04 -4.03 -2.32
C ALA A 61 -14.66 -5.03 -1.33
N ALA A 62 -13.87 -5.88 -0.68
CA ALA A 62 -14.35 -6.86 0.29
C ALA A 62 -14.98 -6.22 1.55
N ALA A 63 -14.45 -5.09 2.00
CA ALA A 63 -14.99 -4.32 3.11
C ALA A 63 -16.31 -3.64 2.73
N VAL A 64 -16.37 -3.03 1.54
CA VAL A 64 -17.60 -2.45 0.99
C VAL A 64 -18.68 -3.52 0.79
N ASP A 65 -18.33 -4.69 0.27
CA ASP A 65 -19.26 -5.80 0.08
C ASP A 65 -19.93 -6.24 1.41
N ARG A 66 -19.22 -6.11 2.54
CA ARG A 66 -19.77 -6.38 3.88
C ARG A 66 -20.69 -5.27 4.42
N MET A 67 -20.62 -4.06 3.87
CA MET A 67 -21.44 -2.91 4.27
C MET A 67 -22.59 -2.63 3.31
N HIS A 68 -22.64 -3.27 2.15
CA HIS A 68 -23.55 -2.89 1.06
C HIS A 68 -24.91 -3.61 1.12
N GLN A 69 -26.00 -2.84 0.99
CA GLN A 69 -27.37 -3.33 0.74
C GLN A 69 -27.94 -2.78 -0.59
N GLY A 70 -27.09 -2.32 -1.52
CA GLY A 70 -27.49 -1.61 -2.75
C GLY A 70 -26.89 -2.16 -4.05
N ARG A 71 -27.06 -1.42 -5.15
CA ARG A 71 -26.64 -1.81 -6.52
C ARG A 71 -25.11 -1.79 -6.69
N ARG A 72 -24.57 -2.73 -7.49
CA ARG A 72 -23.11 -2.92 -7.69
C ARG A 72 -22.43 -1.73 -8.37
N THR A 73 -21.18 -1.46 -8.01
CA THR A 73 -20.31 -0.40 -8.56
C THR A 73 -19.58 -0.89 -9.81
N ASP A 74 -19.40 -0.01 -10.80
CA ASP A 74 -18.67 -0.32 -12.04
C ASP A 74 -17.14 -0.27 -11.82
N TYR A 75 -16.52 -1.40 -11.47
CA TYR A 75 -15.06 -1.51 -11.22
C TYR A 75 -14.17 -0.95 -12.34
N HIS A 76 -14.61 -1.03 -13.60
CA HIS A 76 -13.87 -0.48 -14.74
C HIS A 76 -13.66 1.04 -14.65
N LYS A 77 -14.65 1.78 -14.11
CA LYS A 77 -14.55 3.23 -13.98
C LYS A 77 -13.60 3.64 -12.87
N GLU A 78 -13.58 2.87 -11.77
CA GLU A 78 -12.68 3.10 -10.64
C GLU A 78 -11.21 2.90 -11.05
N LEU A 79 -10.93 1.84 -11.81
CA LEU A 79 -9.57 1.55 -12.29
C LEU A 79 -9.04 2.66 -13.22
N ILE A 80 -9.89 3.17 -14.12
CA ILE A 80 -9.53 4.28 -15.02
C ILE A 80 -9.31 5.56 -14.21
N ALA A 81 -10.14 5.83 -13.20
CA ALA A 81 -9.98 6.99 -12.33
C ALA A 81 -8.65 6.95 -11.55
N GLN A 82 -8.31 5.81 -10.96
CA GLN A 82 -7.05 5.65 -10.23
C GLN A 82 -5.81 5.78 -11.14
N GLY A 83 -5.88 5.22 -12.36
CA GLY A 83 -4.83 5.36 -13.36
C GLY A 83 -4.63 6.80 -13.84
N ALA A 84 -5.74 7.52 -14.07
CA ALA A 84 -5.74 8.92 -14.41
C ALA A 84 -5.15 9.78 -13.27
N ASP A 85 -5.55 9.54 -12.02
CA ASP A 85 -5.04 10.26 -10.84
C ASP A 85 -3.51 10.13 -10.70
N ASN A 86 -2.98 8.91 -10.87
CA ASN A 86 -1.53 8.66 -10.82
C ASN A 86 -0.77 9.37 -11.95
N THR A 87 -1.34 9.34 -13.16
CA THR A 87 -0.73 9.98 -14.35
C THR A 87 -0.75 11.50 -14.23
N VAL A 88 -1.85 12.07 -13.74
CA VAL A 88 -2.01 13.52 -13.54
C VAL A 88 -1.10 14.03 -12.43
N CYS A 89 -1.02 13.33 -11.29
CA CYS A 89 -0.10 13.70 -10.21
C CYS A 89 1.37 13.62 -10.66
N GLY A 90 1.72 12.57 -11.41
CA GLY A 90 3.07 12.40 -11.97
C GLY A 90 3.42 13.48 -13.00
N ALA A 91 2.50 13.83 -13.89
CA ALA A 91 2.73 14.82 -14.94
C ALA A 91 2.75 16.27 -14.40
N LEU A 92 1.91 16.57 -13.41
CA LEU A 92 1.83 17.92 -12.86
C LEU A 92 2.94 18.22 -11.86
N GLY A 93 3.51 17.23 -11.16
CA GLY A 93 4.61 17.44 -10.20
C GLY A 93 4.28 18.37 -9.02
N VAL A 94 3.03 18.81 -8.91
CA VAL A 94 2.56 19.84 -7.97
C VAL A 94 1.55 19.19 -7.04
N ILE A 95 2.03 18.77 -5.88
CA ILE A 95 1.17 18.36 -4.79
C ILE A 95 1.43 19.31 -3.61
N PRO A 96 0.41 19.96 -3.03
CA PRO A 96 0.59 20.80 -1.87
C PRO A 96 1.06 19.96 -0.67
N VAL A 97 2.37 19.88 -0.49
CA VAL A 97 3.05 18.97 0.46
C VAL A 97 2.56 19.17 1.90
N ALA A 98 2.24 20.41 2.29
CA ALA A 98 1.71 20.71 3.62
C ALA A 98 0.32 20.10 3.87
N ALA A 99 -0.57 20.14 2.86
CA ALA A 99 -1.89 19.53 2.96
C ALA A 99 -1.77 18.00 2.97
N LEU A 100 -0.94 17.45 2.09
CA LEU A 100 -0.68 16.01 2.02
C LEU A 100 -0.10 15.48 3.34
N ALA A 101 0.89 16.18 3.93
CA ALA A 101 1.49 15.79 5.20
C ALA A 101 0.46 15.75 6.33
N GLY A 102 -0.43 16.74 6.40
CA GLY A 102 -1.51 16.77 7.40
C GLY A 102 -2.48 15.60 7.26
N VAL A 103 -2.91 15.29 6.02
CA VAL A 103 -3.79 14.15 5.73
C VAL A 103 -3.10 12.83 6.05
N LEU A 104 -1.84 12.66 5.66
CA LEU A 104 -1.08 11.43 5.87
C LEU A 104 -0.87 11.13 7.36
N VAL A 105 -0.52 12.13 8.18
CA VAL A 105 -0.37 11.96 9.64
C VAL A 105 -1.71 11.56 10.26
N TYR A 106 -2.80 12.21 9.86
CA TYR A 106 -4.13 11.89 10.37
C TYR A 106 -4.57 10.47 9.98
N ALA A 107 -4.41 10.10 8.71
CA ALA A 107 -4.73 8.77 8.21
C ALA A 107 -3.86 7.70 8.87
N GLY A 108 -2.55 7.91 8.96
CA GLY A 108 -1.61 7.01 9.62
C GLY A 108 -1.97 6.76 11.07
N PHE A 109 -2.31 7.81 11.83
CA PHE A 109 -2.72 7.67 13.23
C PHE A 109 -4.04 6.89 13.38
N LYS A 110 -4.95 6.99 12.40
CA LYS A 110 -6.22 6.27 12.38
C LYS A 110 -6.06 4.80 11.97
N LEU A 111 -5.07 4.49 11.12
CA LEU A 111 -4.79 3.15 10.63
C LEU A 111 -4.07 2.27 11.67
N VAL A 112 -3.24 2.84 12.54
CA VAL A 112 -2.61 2.08 13.63
C VAL A 112 -3.66 1.69 14.66
N PRO A 113 -3.96 0.38 14.88
CA PRO A 113 -4.90 -0.04 15.90
C PRO A 113 -4.24 0.08 17.28
N LEU A 114 -4.09 1.31 17.77
CA LEU A 114 -3.45 1.64 19.05
C LEU A 114 -4.08 0.88 20.23
N ARG A 115 -5.35 0.49 20.07
CA ARG A 115 -6.11 -0.31 21.04
C ARG A 115 -5.65 -1.77 21.13
N VAL A 116 -5.07 -2.33 20.06
CA VAL A 116 -4.50 -3.69 20.02
C VAL A 116 -3.02 -3.68 20.37
N LEU A 117 -2.31 -2.61 19.98
CA LEU A 117 -0.89 -2.46 20.28
C LEU A 117 -0.64 -2.19 21.78
N ALA A 118 -1.51 -1.43 22.45
CA ALA A 118 -1.33 -1.07 23.85
C ALA A 118 -1.43 -2.25 24.85
N PRO A 119 -2.33 -3.24 24.68
CA PRO A 119 -2.31 -4.47 25.47
C PRO A 119 -1.15 -5.40 25.09
N LEU A 120 -0.83 -5.52 23.79
CA LEU A 120 0.25 -6.37 23.29
C LEU A 120 1.62 -5.94 23.86
N TRP A 121 1.85 -4.63 23.95
CA TRP A 121 3.05 -4.06 24.57
C TRP A 121 3.16 -4.36 26.08
N ARG A 122 2.03 -4.46 26.78
CA ARG A 122 2.04 -4.77 28.22
C ARG A 122 2.24 -6.26 28.49
N GLY A 123 1.73 -7.14 27.64
CA GLY A 123 1.83 -8.59 27.81
C GLY A 123 3.07 -9.23 27.16
N HIS A 124 3.53 -8.76 25.99
CA HIS A 124 4.54 -9.44 25.17
C HIS A 124 5.46 -8.45 24.42
N ARG A 125 6.27 -7.69 25.18
CA ARG A 125 7.20 -6.68 24.63
C ARG A 125 8.09 -7.21 23.51
N GLY A 126 8.56 -8.47 23.60
CA GLY A 126 9.40 -9.08 22.58
C GLY A 126 8.72 -9.22 21.21
N LYS A 127 7.46 -9.66 21.18
CA LYS A 127 6.70 -9.83 19.91
C LYS A 127 6.35 -8.47 19.30
N ALA A 128 6.01 -7.49 20.12
CA ALA A 128 5.73 -6.13 19.65
C ALA A 128 6.97 -5.43 19.09
N VAL A 129 8.14 -5.63 19.72
CA VAL A 129 9.42 -5.08 19.23
C VAL A 129 9.84 -5.75 17.94
N VAL A 130 9.78 -7.08 17.84
CA VAL A 130 10.10 -7.78 16.59
C VAL A 130 9.19 -7.30 15.46
N LEU A 131 7.86 -7.26 15.69
CA LEU A 131 6.90 -6.76 14.71
C LEU A 131 7.21 -5.32 14.25
N GLY A 132 7.49 -4.42 15.20
CA GLY A 132 7.82 -3.03 14.90
C GLY A 132 9.14 -2.88 14.15
N VAL A 133 10.16 -3.64 14.55
CA VAL A 133 11.48 -3.63 13.90
C VAL A 133 11.36 -4.19 12.49
N THR A 134 10.68 -5.31 12.27
CA THR A 134 10.51 -5.87 10.92
C THR A 134 9.73 -4.90 10.03
N ALA A 135 8.66 -4.29 10.54
CA ALA A 135 7.87 -3.32 9.78
C ALA A 135 8.66 -2.05 9.38
N VAL A 136 9.71 -1.69 10.11
CA VAL A 136 10.55 -0.51 9.84
C VAL A 136 11.81 -0.87 9.04
N ALA A 137 12.40 -2.04 9.30
CA ALA A 137 13.71 -2.43 8.78
C ALA A 137 13.65 -2.99 7.37
N THR A 138 12.59 -3.71 7.01
CA THR A 138 12.33 -4.09 5.62
C THR A 138 11.43 -3.01 5.05
N GLY A 139 11.91 -2.19 4.12
CA GLY A 139 11.04 -1.21 3.47
C GLY A 139 9.79 -1.90 2.93
N LEU A 140 8.65 -1.22 2.91
CA LEU A 140 7.36 -1.84 2.52
C LEU A 140 7.47 -2.60 1.19
N PHE A 141 8.23 -2.06 0.24
CA PHE A 141 8.49 -2.69 -1.06
C PHE A 141 9.31 -3.99 -0.96
N GLU A 142 10.42 -3.98 -0.22
CA GLU A 142 11.27 -5.16 -0.03
C GLU A 142 10.52 -6.25 0.74
N GLY A 143 9.75 -5.86 1.77
CA GLY A 143 8.89 -6.77 2.52
C GLY A 143 7.84 -7.46 1.64
N VAL A 144 7.17 -6.71 0.73
CA VAL A 144 6.18 -7.29 -0.20
C VAL A 144 6.84 -8.23 -1.21
N LEU A 145 7.97 -7.86 -1.80
CA LEU A 145 8.67 -8.72 -2.76
C LEU A 145 9.20 -10.01 -2.12
N VAL A 146 9.79 -9.91 -0.93
CA VAL A 146 10.25 -11.09 -0.17
C VAL A 146 9.08 -11.97 0.24
N GLY A 147 7.97 -11.37 0.68
CA GLY A 147 6.75 -12.11 1.03
C GLY A 147 6.18 -12.90 -0.16
N LEU A 148 6.04 -12.25 -1.32
CA LEU A 148 5.56 -12.91 -2.54
C LEU A 148 6.52 -14.01 -3.02
N LEU A 149 7.83 -13.78 -2.93
CA LEU A 149 8.83 -14.77 -3.30
C LEU A 149 8.73 -16.00 -2.39
N LEU A 150 8.60 -15.81 -1.07
CA LEU A 150 8.46 -16.92 -0.12
C LEU A 150 7.15 -17.69 -0.34
N ASP A 151 6.03 -17.00 -0.58
CA ASP A 151 4.74 -17.62 -0.88
C ASP A 151 4.80 -18.44 -2.19
N ALA A 152 5.42 -17.89 -3.24
CA ALA A 152 5.63 -18.61 -4.50
C ALA A 152 6.58 -19.81 -4.36
N LEU A 153 7.58 -19.71 -3.48
CA LEU A 153 8.48 -20.82 -3.16
C LEU A 153 7.78 -21.93 -2.37
N ASP A 154 6.89 -21.60 -1.45
CA ASP A 154 6.09 -22.57 -0.68
C ASP A 154 4.99 -23.22 -1.56
N ALA A 155 4.48 -22.47 -2.55
CA ALA A 155 3.55 -22.97 -3.54
C ALA A 155 4.19 -23.91 -4.59
N LEU A 156 5.53 -23.95 -4.69
CA LEU A 156 6.21 -24.96 -5.49
C LEU A 156 6.04 -26.31 -4.78
N PRO A 157 5.40 -27.31 -5.43
CA PRO A 157 5.13 -28.59 -4.79
C PRO A 157 6.45 -29.34 -4.58
N ALA A 158 7.04 -29.19 -3.39
CA ALA A 158 7.80 -30.28 -2.82
C ALA A 158 6.79 -31.42 -2.53
N ASP A 159 7.14 -32.63 -2.95
CA ASP A 159 6.55 -33.90 -2.53
C ASP A 159 5.02 -34.15 -2.62
N ARG A 160 4.47 -34.07 -3.84
CA ARG A 160 3.25 -34.84 -4.21
C ARG A 160 3.52 -36.35 -4.32
N LYS A 161 4.04 -36.99 -3.26
CA LYS A 161 4.35 -38.44 -3.21
C LYS A 161 4.01 -39.07 -1.85
N VAL A 162 2.74 -39.01 -1.41
CA VAL A 162 2.26 -39.93 -0.35
C VAL A 162 0.83 -40.45 -0.61
N GLU A 163 0.00 -39.76 -1.39
CA GLU A 163 -1.41 -40.17 -1.62
C GLU A 163 -1.60 -41.35 -2.61
N LEU A 164 -0.54 -41.85 -3.26
CA LEU A 164 -0.66 -42.97 -4.22
C LEU A 164 -0.48 -44.36 -3.61
N GLU A 165 -0.11 -44.49 -2.33
CA GLU A 165 0.00 -45.81 -1.67
C GLU A 165 -1.23 -46.22 -0.85
N LEU A 166 -2.19 -45.33 -0.60
CA LEU A 166 -3.43 -45.68 0.12
C LEU A 166 -4.61 -46.01 -0.82
N SER A 167 -4.49 -45.71 -2.12
CA SER A 167 -5.48 -46.14 -3.13
C SER A 167 -5.23 -47.56 -3.67
N GLY A 168 -4.09 -48.20 -3.33
CA GLY A 168 -3.75 -49.57 -3.73
C GLY A 168 -4.05 -50.64 -2.66
N ALA A 169 -4.30 -50.25 -1.41
CA ALA A 169 -4.45 -51.19 -0.29
C ALA A 169 -5.92 -51.53 0.08
N GLY A 170 -6.90 -50.91 -0.59
CA GLY A 170 -8.33 -51.04 -0.27
C GLY A 170 -9.14 -51.98 -1.17
N ALA A 171 -8.55 -52.56 -2.22
CA ALA A 171 -9.28 -53.32 -3.25
C ALA A 171 -9.33 -54.85 -3.02
N GLU A 172 -8.83 -55.35 -1.89
CA GLU A 172 -8.84 -56.78 -1.56
C GLU A 172 -9.43 -57.07 -0.17
N ARG A 173 -10.72 -56.77 0.06
CA ARG A 173 -11.50 -57.38 1.16
C ARG A 173 -13.00 -57.09 1.12
N SER A 174 -13.74 -57.61 0.14
CA SER A 174 -15.19 -57.83 0.33
C SER A 174 -15.78 -58.82 -0.69
N TRP A 175 -15.37 -60.09 -0.64
CA TRP A 175 -16.18 -61.20 -1.13
C TRP A 175 -15.93 -62.41 -0.21
N SER A 176 -16.79 -62.53 0.80
CA SER A 176 -17.13 -63.77 1.50
C SER A 176 -18.43 -63.55 2.25
#